data_AF-A0A5C7XCF2-F1
#
_entry.id   AF-A0A5C7XCF2-F1
#
_cell.length_a   1.000
_cell.length_b   1.000
_cell.length_c   1.000
_cell.angle_alpha   90.00
_cell.angle_beta   90.00
_cell.angle_gamma   90.00
#
_symmetry.space_group_name_H-M   'P 1'
#
loop_
_entity.id
_entity.type
_entity.pdbx_description
1 polymer ?
#
loop_
_entity_poly.entity_id
_entity_poly.type
_entity_poly.pdbx_seq_one_letter_code
_entity_poly.pdbx_strand_id
1 'polypeptide(L)'
;MLTMTLTIERTPRIVQFRRKALHVEELGVRLPFACKPDSLREMCATGEHRIYITETVELTIAEFDAFAGDLTRPQPWLAGKGGDVADGCLCIEVHAPGRPYLYVDPSGGDYARYVARLG
;
A
#
# COMPACT_ATOMS: atom_id res chain seq x y z
N MET A 1 29.05 4.46 -0.07
CA MET A 1 27.74 4.02 -0.58
C MET A 1 27.08 5.23 -1.21
N LEU A 2 26.59 5.13 -2.44
CA LEU A 2 25.84 6.22 -3.09
C LEU A 2 24.41 6.16 -2.59
N THR A 3 23.95 7.23 -1.96
CA THR A 3 22.54 7.38 -1.57
C THR A 3 21.79 7.97 -2.76
N MET A 4 20.76 7.28 -3.25
CA MET A 4 19.83 7.84 -4.22
C MET A 4 18.58 8.32 -3.48
N THR A 5 18.26 9.60 -3.65
CA THR A 5 17.02 10.19 -3.13
C THR A 5 15.99 10.21 -4.26
N LEU A 6 14.84 9.57 -4.04
CA LEU A 6 13.68 9.69 -4.92
C LEU A 6 12.68 10.66 -4.30
N THR A 7 12.19 11.61 -5.10
CA THR A 7 11.08 12.49 -4.73
C THR A 7 9.87 12.07 -5.55
N ILE A 8 8.77 11.73 -4.87
CA ILE A 8 7.51 11.36 -5.52
C ILE A 8 6.44 12.35 -5.07
N GLU A 9 5.72 12.90 -6.04
CA GLU A 9 4.62 13.83 -5.78
C GLU A 9 3.44 13.11 -5.11
N ARG A 10 2.79 13.80 -4.16
CA ARG A 10 1.53 13.39 -3.56
C ARG A 10 0.51 14.49 -3.82
N THR A 11 -0.56 14.16 -4.52
CA THR A 11 -1.58 15.14 -4.91
C THR A 11 -2.87 14.86 -4.16
N PRO A 12 -3.37 15.78 -3.32
CA PRO A 12 -4.65 15.60 -2.66
C PRO A 12 -5.80 15.47 -3.68
N ARG A 13 -6.64 14.45 -3.51
CA ARG A 13 -7.79 14.16 -4.36
C ARG A 13 -9.01 13.82 -3.51
N ILE A 14 -10.19 13.96 -4.12
CA ILE A 14 -11.44 13.42 -3.60
C ILE A 14 -11.91 12.36 -4.59
N VAL A 15 -12.11 11.14 -4.11
CA VAL A 15 -12.61 10.01 -4.90
C VAL A 15 -13.97 9.54 -4.37
N GLN A 16 -14.84 9.08 -5.26
CA GLN A 16 -16.15 8.52 -4.88
C GLN A 16 -16.03 7.01 -4.71
N PHE A 17 -16.18 6.53 -3.47
CA PHE A 17 -16.12 5.12 -3.14
C PHE A 17 -17.32 4.70 -2.28
N ARG A 18 -18.05 3.65 -2.70
CA ARG A 18 -19.24 3.14 -2.01
C ARG A 18 -20.26 4.23 -1.63
N ARG A 19 -20.54 5.16 -2.55
CA ARG A 19 -21.45 6.32 -2.38
C ARG A 19 -20.98 7.35 -1.33
N LYS A 20 -19.70 7.35 -0.98
CA LYS A 20 -19.08 8.34 -0.08
C LYS A 20 -17.91 9.02 -0.79
N ALA A 21 -17.76 10.31 -0.55
CA ALA A 21 -16.54 11.04 -0.92
C ALA A 21 -15.44 10.71 0.09
N LEU A 22 -14.28 10.31 -0.41
CA LEU A 22 -13.10 10.01 0.39
C LEU A 22 -11.97 10.96 0.01
N HIS A 23 -11.32 11.56 1.01
CA HIS A 23 -10.09 12.32 0.82
C HIS A 23 -8.92 11.35 0.75
N VAL A 24 -8.12 11.46 -0.30
CA VAL A 24 -6.97 10.59 -0.54
C VAL A 24 -5.80 11.40 -1.08
N GLU A 25 -4.61 10.83 -1.04
CA GLU A 25 -3.44 11.35 -1.75
C GLU A 25 -3.11 10.43 -2.93
N GLU A 26 -3.14 10.98 -4.15
CA GLU A 26 -2.70 10.27 -5.35
C GLU A 26 -1.17 10.31 -5.42
N LEU A 27 -0.56 9.14 -5.53
CA LEU A 27 0.88 9.01 -5.73
C LEU A 27 1.23 9.34 -7.19
N GLY A 28 2.26 10.18 -7.40
CA GLY A 28 2.71 10.60 -8.73
C GLY A 28 3.36 9.50 -9.58
N VAL A 29 3.42 8.28 -9.09
CA VAL A 29 3.88 7.09 -9.81
C VAL A 29 2.81 6.00 -9.79
N ARG A 30 2.79 5.20 -10.84
CA ARG A 30 2.01 3.95 -10.89
C ARG A 30 2.90 2.81 -10.44
N LEU A 31 2.31 1.82 -9.76
CA LEU A 31 3.05 0.67 -9.26
C LEU A 31 2.36 -0.65 -9.64
N PRO A 32 3.13 -1.72 -9.86
CA PRO A 32 2.59 -3.07 -10.02
C PRO A 32 2.16 -3.63 -8.67
N PHE A 33 1.10 -4.45 -8.69
CA PHE A 33 0.61 -5.16 -7.49
C PHE A 33 0.90 -6.66 -7.58
N ALA A 34 1.33 -7.24 -6.46
CA ALA A 34 1.25 -8.67 -6.23
C ALA A 34 -0.15 -9.01 -5.66
N CYS A 35 -0.75 -10.08 -6.17
CA CYS A 35 -2.03 -10.60 -5.68
C CYS A 35 -1.77 -11.66 -4.60
N LYS A 36 -2.26 -11.40 -3.39
CA LYS A 36 -2.18 -12.25 -2.21
C LYS A 36 -0.80 -12.86 -1.99
N PRO A 37 0.27 -12.04 -1.92
CA PRO A 37 1.58 -12.57 -1.60
C PRO A 37 1.60 -13.09 -0.16
N ASP A 38 2.26 -14.22 0.06
CA ASP A 38 2.47 -14.74 1.42
C ASP A 38 3.49 -13.91 2.19
N SER A 39 4.53 -13.42 1.49
CA SER A 39 5.55 -12.53 2.04
C SER A 39 6.13 -11.59 0.97
N LEU A 40 6.85 -10.56 1.41
CA LEU A 40 7.53 -9.62 0.52
C LEU A 40 8.59 -10.28 -0.38
N ARG A 41 9.12 -11.45 0.01
CA ARG A 41 10.15 -12.18 -0.74
C ARG A 41 9.59 -12.96 -1.94
N GLU A 42 8.31 -13.29 -1.91
CA GLU A 42 7.64 -14.14 -2.90
C GLU A 42 6.69 -13.33 -3.81
N MET A 43 6.79 -12.00 -3.75
CA MET A 43 5.97 -11.10 -4.57
C MET A 43 6.31 -11.22 -6.06
N CYS A 44 5.33 -11.64 -6.84
CA CYS A 44 5.29 -11.48 -8.30
C CYS A 44 4.27 -10.39 -8.63
N ALA A 45 4.75 -9.15 -8.82
CA ALA A 45 3.89 -7.99 -9.09
C ALA A 45 3.76 -7.72 -10.60
N THR A 46 2.57 -7.34 -11.04
CA THR A 46 2.29 -6.98 -12.43
C THR A 46 1.37 -5.76 -12.52
N GLY A 47 1.32 -5.12 -13.69
CA GLY A 47 0.40 -4.01 -13.95
C GLY A 47 0.98 -2.64 -13.59
N GLU A 48 0.17 -1.60 -13.82
CA GLU A 48 0.52 -0.18 -13.68
C GLU A 48 -0.68 0.56 -13.07
N HIS A 49 -0.82 0.46 -11.75
CA HIS A 49 -2.01 0.92 -11.03
C HIS A 49 -1.77 2.28 -10.39
N ARG A 50 -2.79 3.16 -10.42
CA ARG A 50 -2.78 4.37 -9.59
C ARG A 50 -2.91 3.99 -8.12
N ILE A 51 -2.15 4.67 -7.28
CA ILE A 51 -2.18 4.50 -5.83
C ILE A 51 -2.90 5.68 -5.22
N TYR A 52 -3.99 5.41 -4.51
CA TYR A 52 -4.71 6.40 -3.71
C TYR A 52 -4.52 6.09 -2.23
N ILE A 53 -3.67 6.85 -1.56
CA ILE A 53 -3.35 6.65 -0.15
C ILE A 53 -4.48 7.20 0.69
N THR A 54 -5.09 6.34 1.50
CA THR A 54 -6.16 6.71 2.44
C THR A 54 -5.62 7.07 3.81
N GLU A 55 -4.52 6.45 4.21
CA GLU A 55 -3.80 6.71 5.46
C GLU A 55 -2.38 6.14 5.38
N THR A 56 -1.50 6.63 6.26
CA THR A 56 -0.15 6.12 6.44
C THR A 56 -0.02 5.51 7.84
N VAL A 57 0.55 4.30 7.90
CA VAL A 57 0.90 3.59 9.12
C VAL A 57 2.42 3.54 9.25
N GLU A 58 2.92 4.15 10.32
CA GLU A 58 4.33 4.07 10.69
C GLU A 58 4.54 2.90 11.63
N LEU A 59 5.43 1.99 11.25
CA LEU A 59 5.82 0.83 12.04
C LEU A 59 7.26 0.97 12.50
N THR A 60 7.58 0.32 13.62
CA THR A 60 8.97 0.03 13.95
C THR A 60 9.56 -0.95 12.93
N ILE A 61 10.89 -1.00 12.84
CA ILE A 61 11.59 -1.94 11.95
C ILE A 61 11.15 -3.39 12.22
N ALA A 62 11.01 -3.77 13.50
CA ALA A 62 10.62 -5.12 13.89
C ALA A 62 9.17 -5.46 13.51
N GLU A 63 8.24 -4.52 13.69
CA GLU A 63 6.84 -4.69 13.29
C GLU A 63 6.70 -4.78 11.77
N PHE A 64 7.45 -3.96 11.04
CA PHE A 64 7.50 -4.03 9.59
C PHE A 64 8.04 -5.37 9.11
N ASP A 65 9.16 -5.84 9.66
CA ASP A 65 9.77 -7.10 9.26
C ASP A 65 8.87 -8.30 9.58
N ALA A 66 8.16 -8.26 10.71
CA ALA A 66 7.16 -9.26 11.05
C ALA A 66 5.96 -9.24 10.09
N PHE A 67 5.47 -8.05 9.72
CA PHE A 67 4.38 -7.89 8.76
C PHE A 67 4.78 -8.31 7.35
N ALA A 68 5.94 -7.88 6.87
CA ALA A 68 6.46 -8.20 5.54
C ALA A 68 6.88 -9.68 5.40
N GLY A 69 7.15 -10.35 6.52
CA GLY A 69 7.44 -11.79 6.59
C GLY A 69 6.20 -12.69 6.49
N ASP A 70 5.03 -12.18 6.86
CA ASP A 70 3.74 -12.87 6.76
C ASP A 70 2.61 -11.86 6.50
N LEU A 71 2.34 -11.64 5.22
CA LEU A 71 1.34 -10.70 4.72
C LEU A 71 -0.09 -11.26 4.80
N THR A 72 -0.23 -12.55 5.10
CA THR A 72 -1.52 -13.24 5.29
C THR A 72 -2.06 -13.08 6.70
N ARG A 73 -1.18 -12.70 7.64
CA ARG A 73 -1.55 -12.51 9.04
C ARG A 73 -2.56 -11.38 9.19
N PRO A 74 -3.67 -11.60 9.90
CA PRO A 74 -4.63 -10.55 10.21
C PRO A 74 -4.01 -9.38 10.96
N GLN A 75 -4.35 -8.18 10.50
CA GLN A 75 -3.95 -6.89 11.03
C GLN A 75 -5.23 -6.07 11.28
N PRO A 76 -5.58 -5.75 12.54
CA PRO A 76 -6.78 -4.98 12.85
C PRO A 76 -6.86 -3.63 12.13
N TRP A 77 -5.72 -3.01 11.85
CA TRP A 77 -5.62 -1.73 11.15
C TRP A 77 -5.83 -1.83 9.63
N LEU A 78 -5.94 -3.03 9.05
CA LEU A 78 -6.34 -3.24 7.65
C LEU A 78 -7.84 -3.52 7.50
N ALA A 79 -8.49 -4.00 8.56
CA ALA A 79 -9.86 -4.52 8.53
C ALA A 79 -10.85 -3.54 7.89
N GLY A 80 -11.51 -3.98 6.81
CA GLY A 80 -12.60 -3.24 6.16
C GLY A 80 -12.15 -2.09 5.24
N LYS A 81 -10.84 -1.90 5.04
CA LYS A 81 -10.27 -0.81 4.25
C LYS A 81 -10.01 -1.21 2.79
N GLY A 82 -9.54 -0.26 1.99
CA GLY A 82 -9.13 -0.50 0.60
C GLY A 82 -10.28 -0.73 -0.38
N GLY A 83 -9.93 -1.28 -1.54
CA GLY A 83 -10.77 -1.55 -2.70
C GLY A 83 -10.40 -0.70 -3.90
N ASP A 84 -10.88 -1.13 -5.07
CA ASP A 84 -10.65 -0.44 -6.32
C ASP A 84 -11.59 0.77 -6.49
N VAL A 85 -11.05 1.88 -6.99
CA VAL A 85 -11.79 3.09 -7.34
C VAL A 85 -11.29 3.65 -8.66
N ALA A 86 -12.21 3.84 -9.62
CA ALA A 86 -11.88 4.29 -10.97
C ALA A 86 -10.76 3.45 -11.62
N ASP A 87 -9.57 4.02 -11.81
CA ASP A 87 -8.39 3.38 -12.40
C ASP A 87 -7.24 3.15 -11.39
N GLY A 88 -7.55 3.12 -10.09
CA GLY A 88 -6.58 2.91 -9.03
C GLY A 88 -7.10 2.12 -7.83
N CYS A 89 -6.19 1.86 -6.89
CA CYS A 89 -6.46 1.11 -5.67
C CYS A 89 -6.38 2.05 -4.45
N LEU A 90 -7.36 1.94 -3.56
CA LEU A 90 -7.32 2.58 -2.24
C LEU A 90 -6.34 1.80 -1.35
N CYS A 91 -5.29 2.48 -0.90
CA CYS A 91 -4.17 1.85 -0.23
C CYS A 91 -3.90 2.46 1.14
N ILE A 92 -3.47 1.60 2.05
CA ILE A 92 -2.76 2.01 3.26
C ILE A 92 -1.27 2.04 2.91
N GLU A 93 -0.62 3.18 3.11
CA GLU A 93 0.83 3.28 3.03
C GLU A 93 1.45 2.75 4.32
N VAL A 94 2.42 1.85 4.22
CA VAL A 94 3.15 1.31 5.37
C VAL A 94 4.60 1.73 5.25
N HIS A 95 5.11 2.37 6.31
CA HIS A 95 6.46 2.90 6.36
C HIS A 95 7.19 2.41 7.62
N ALA A 96 8.48 2.10 7.46
CA ALA A 96 9.42 1.96 8.57
C ALA A 96 10.80 2.48 8.16
N PRO A 97 11.61 3.03 9.09
CA PRO A 97 12.94 3.53 8.79
C PRO A 97 13.85 2.46 8.16
N GLY A 98 14.45 2.76 7.00
CA GLY A 98 15.36 1.83 6.31
C GLY A 98 14.66 0.60 5.70
N ARG A 99 13.35 0.68 5.45
CA ARG A 99 12.55 -0.33 4.75
C ARG A 99 11.86 0.28 3.53
N PRO A 100 11.51 -0.53 2.52
CA PRO A 100 10.72 -0.04 1.40
C PRO A 100 9.34 0.40 1.88
N TYR A 101 8.74 1.34 1.16
CA TYR A 101 7.33 1.68 1.34
C TYR A 101 6.47 0.57 0.75
N LEU A 102 5.43 0.17 1.48
CA LEU A 102 4.40 -0.73 0.96
C LEU A 102 3.09 0.05 0.77
N TYR A 103 2.37 -0.28 -0.30
CA TYR A 103 1.02 0.19 -0.54
C TYR A 103 0.10 -1.02 -0.53
N VAL A 104 -0.74 -1.09 0.48
CA VAL A 104 -1.55 -2.28 0.77
C VAL A 104 -3.01 -1.97 0.50
N ASP A 105 -3.60 -2.72 -0.43
CA ASP A 105 -5.04 -2.79 -0.59
C ASP A 105 -5.55 -4.12 0.01
N PRO A 106 -6.21 -4.09 1.19
CA PRO A 106 -6.83 -5.28 1.79
C PRO A 106 -8.18 -5.65 1.14
N SER A 107 -8.75 -4.78 0.29
CA SER A 107 -10.04 -4.92 -0.40
C SER A 107 -11.18 -5.38 0.50
N GLY A 108 -11.27 -4.78 1.69
CA GLY A 108 -12.26 -5.05 2.73
C GLY A 108 -11.88 -6.17 3.71
N GLY A 109 -10.78 -6.89 3.47
CA GLY A 109 -10.24 -7.88 4.40
C GLY A 109 -9.45 -7.23 5.55
N ASP A 110 -8.74 -8.05 6.29
CA ASP A 110 -7.87 -7.68 7.42
C ASP A 110 -6.41 -8.07 7.20
N TYR A 111 -6.02 -8.51 6.00
CA TYR A 111 -4.65 -8.87 5.64
C TYR A 111 -4.24 -8.19 4.32
N ALA A 112 -2.96 -8.26 3.97
CA ALA A 112 -2.39 -7.54 2.84
C ALA A 112 -2.68 -8.23 1.50
N ARG A 113 -3.95 -8.14 1.06
CA ARG A 113 -4.47 -8.86 -0.11
C ARG A 113 -3.82 -8.45 -1.43
N TYR A 114 -3.56 -7.17 -1.63
CA TYR A 114 -2.78 -6.68 -2.76
C TYR A 114 -1.69 -5.76 -2.23
N VAL A 115 -0.44 -6.01 -2.65
CA VAL A 115 0.72 -5.24 -2.18
C VAL A 115 1.52 -4.72 -3.36
N ALA A 116 1.78 -3.42 -3.36
CA ALA A 116 2.79 -2.77 -4.18
C ALA A 116 3.95 -2.33 -3.29
N ARG A 117 5.17 -2.27 -3.86
CA ARG A 117 6.39 -1.90 -3.15
C ARG A 117 7.12 -0.80 -3.87
N LEU A 118 7.69 0.12 -3.10
CA LEU A 118 8.58 1.16 -3.58
C LEU A 118 9.83 1.24 -2.69
N GLY A 119 11.00 0.96 -3.28
CA GLY A 119 12.29 0.87 -2.58
C GLY A 119 12.96 -0.49 -2.71
#